data_AF-A0A1C2I8Y2-F1
#
_entry.id   AF-A0A1C2I8Y2-F1
#
_cell.length_a   1.000
_cell.length_b   1.000
_cell.length_c   1.000
_cell.angle_alpha   90.00
_cell.angle_beta   90.00
_cell.angle_gamma   90.00
#
_symmetry.space_group_name_H-M   'P 1'
#
loop_
_entity.id
_entity.type
_entity.pdbx_description
1 polymer ?
#
loop_
_entity_poly.entity_id
_entity_poly.type
_entity_poly.pdbx_seq_one_letter_code
_entity_poly.pdbx_strand_id
1 'polypeptide(L)'
;MYDQMEDNQRFIDAAKGRGEDVLMYLHPKTAETILVSGSPQSVAMLGKMIDDYELAVQVVDELGQALSETPANAEMTEERA
;
A
#
# COMPACT_ATOMS: atom_id res chain seq x y z
N MET A 1 -20.40 7.75 -11.70
CA MET A 1 -19.99 7.30 -10.35
C MET A 1 -20.81 6.12 -9.83
N TYR A 2 -22.07 5.91 -10.27
CA TYR A 2 -22.88 4.73 -9.90
C TYR A 2 -22.48 3.42 -10.62
N ASP A 3 -21.94 3.48 -11.85
CA ASP A 3 -21.51 2.29 -12.62
C ASP A 3 -20.44 1.46 -11.91
N GLN A 4 -19.45 2.12 -11.31
CA GLN A 4 -18.26 1.46 -10.76
C GLN A 4 -18.57 0.61 -9.53
N MET A 5 -19.57 1.01 -8.72
CA MET A 5 -19.98 0.24 -7.55
C MET A 5 -20.75 -1.03 -7.95
N GLU A 6 -21.60 -0.94 -8.98
CA GLU A 6 -22.35 -2.09 -9.47
C GLU A 6 -21.42 -3.11 -10.14
N ASP A 7 -20.47 -2.67 -10.95
CA ASP A 7 -19.48 -3.54 -11.59
C ASP A 7 -18.56 -4.22 -10.57
N ASN A 8 -18.12 -3.49 -9.54
CA ASN A 8 -17.33 -4.06 -8.45
C ASN A 8 -18.12 -5.12 -7.68
N GLN A 9 -19.39 -4.88 -7.40
CA GLN A 9 -20.24 -5.85 -6.70
C GLN A 9 -20.48 -7.10 -7.56
N ARG A 10 -20.73 -6.94 -8.85
CA ARG A 10 -20.87 -8.06 -9.81
C ARG A 10 -19.60 -8.91 -9.87
N PHE A 11 -18.42 -8.28 -9.84
CA PHE A 11 -17.14 -8.99 -9.78
C PHE A 11 -17.02 -9.83 -8.49
N ILE A 12 -17.34 -9.23 -7.34
CA ILE A 12 -17.28 -9.89 -6.03
C ILE A 12 -18.24 -11.08 -5.97
N ASP A 13 -19.48 -10.91 -6.43
CA ASP A 13 -20.48 -11.96 -6.41
C ASP A 13 -20.10 -13.11 -7.36
N ALA A 14 -19.55 -12.79 -8.53
CA ALA A 14 -19.05 -13.80 -9.46
C ALA A 14 -17.87 -14.60 -8.88
N ALA A 15 -16.95 -13.94 -8.17
CA ALA A 15 -15.83 -14.59 -7.49
C ALA A 15 -16.31 -15.52 -6.36
N LYS A 16 -17.22 -15.05 -5.51
CA LYS A 16 -17.84 -15.88 -4.48
C LYS A 16 -18.58 -17.09 -5.06
N GLY A 17 -19.25 -16.91 -6.20
CA GLY A 17 -19.89 -18.01 -6.95
C GLY A 17 -18.90 -19.10 -7.41
N ARG A 18 -17.61 -18.77 -7.55
CA ARG A 18 -16.53 -19.73 -7.85
C ARG A 18 -15.84 -20.28 -6.60
N GLY A 19 -16.23 -19.85 -5.40
CA GLY A 19 -15.54 -20.19 -4.14
C GLY A 19 -14.20 -19.45 -3.96
N GLU A 20 -14.00 -18.35 -4.67
CA GLU A 20 -12.84 -17.47 -4.55
C GLU A 20 -13.10 -16.37 -3.51
N ASP A 21 -12.02 -15.88 -2.92
CA ASP A 21 -12.02 -14.62 -2.17
C ASP A 21 -11.63 -13.46 -3.09
N VAL A 22 -11.90 -12.23 -2.63
CA VAL A 22 -11.54 -11.01 -3.35
C VAL A 22 -10.75 -10.08 -2.43
N LEU A 23 -9.60 -9.62 -2.92
CA LEU A 23 -8.86 -8.51 -2.36
C LEU A 23 -9.26 -7.23 -3.08
N MET A 24 -9.56 -6.19 -2.30
CA MET A 24 -9.74 -4.83 -2.81
C MET A 24 -8.57 -3.99 -2.33
N TYR A 25 -7.80 -3.44 -3.26
CA TYR A 25 -6.68 -2.57 -2.97
C TYR A 25 -6.93 -1.18 -3.55
N LEU A 26 -6.83 -0.15 -2.71
CA LEU A 26 -6.92 1.25 -3.12
C LEU A 26 -5.50 1.82 -3.20
N HIS A 27 -5.03 2.09 -4.40
CA HIS A 27 -3.67 2.59 -4.58
C HIS A 27 -3.57 4.03 -4.02
N PRO A 28 -2.66 4.29 -3.05
CA PRO A 28 -2.70 5.52 -2.25
C PRO A 28 -2.39 6.79 -3.05
N LYS A 29 -1.67 6.68 -4.18
CA LYS A 29 -1.26 7.85 -4.99
C LYS A 29 -2.20 8.17 -6.14
N THR A 30 -2.87 7.17 -6.70
CA THR A 30 -3.72 7.33 -7.90
C THR A 30 -5.20 7.26 -7.60
N ALA A 31 -5.58 6.84 -6.37
CA ALA A 31 -6.96 6.55 -5.97
C ALA A 31 -7.66 5.50 -6.87
N GLU A 32 -6.87 4.72 -7.62
CA GLU A 32 -7.39 3.61 -8.42
C GLU A 32 -7.70 2.43 -7.50
N THR A 33 -8.85 1.80 -7.72
CA THR A 33 -9.27 0.59 -7.01
C THR A 33 -8.98 -0.62 -7.89
N ILE A 34 -8.23 -1.57 -7.35
CA ILE A 34 -7.90 -2.84 -7.99
C ILE A 34 -8.63 -3.95 -7.23
N LEU A 35 -9.38 -4.77 -7.95
CA LEU A 35 -10.02 -5.98 -7.44
C LEU A 35 -9.29 -7.20 -7.99
N VAL A 36 -8.90 -8.11 -7.10
CA VAL A 36 -8.24 -9.36 -7.44
C VAL A 36 -8.99 -10.51 -6.81
N SER A 37 -9.41 -11.49 -7.60
CA SER A 37 -10.01 -12.72 -7.08
C SER A 37 -9.06 -13.91 -7.19
N GLY A 38 -9.18 -14.87 -6.28
CA GLY A 38 -8.37 -16.07 -6.29
C GLY A 38 -8.71 -17.00 -5.14
N SER A 39 -7.91 -18.05 -4.94
CA SER A 39 -8.11 -18.93 -3.79
C SER A 39 -7.93 -18.15 -2.47
N PRO A 40 -8.70 -18.48 -1.41
CA PRO A 40 -8.63 -17.80 -0.12
C PRO A 40 -7.20 -17.65 0.41
N GLN A 41 -6.38 -18.70 0.28
CA GLN A 41 -5.01 -18.69 0.76
C GLN A 41 -4.13 -17.71 -0.03
N SER A 42 -4.28 -17.65 -1.35
CA SER A 42 -3.52 -16.74 -2.21
C SER A 42 -3.92 -15.29 -1.97
N VAL A 43 -5.21 -15.01 -1.82
CA VAL A 43 -5.74 -13.68 -1.51
C VAL A 43 -5.23 -13.19 -0.15
N ALA A 44 -5.27 -14.05 0.86
CA ALA A 44 -4.74 -13.73 2.20
C ALA A 44 -3.22 -13.48 2.18
N MET A 45 -2.48 -14.26 1.39
CA MET A 45 -1.03 -14.07 1.23
C MET A 45 -0.71 -12.76 0.51
N LEU A 46 -1.43 -12.45 -0.58
CA LEU A 46 -1.26 -11.20 -1.31
C LEU A 46 -1.57 -9.98 -0.44
N GLY A 47 -2.63 -10.04 0.37
CA GLY A 47 -2.95 -8.96 1.33
C GLY A 47 -1.76 -8.64 2.25
N LYS A 48 -1.14 -9.67 2.85
CA LYS A 48 0.05 -9.48 3.70
C LYS A 48 1.24 -8.88 2.95
N MET A 49 1.48 -9.33 1.71
CA MET A 49 2.57 -8.78 0.90
C MET A 49 2.38 -7.29 0.61
N ILE A 50 1.14 -6.87 0.37
CA ILE A 50 0.80 -5.46 0.17
C ILE A 50 0.99 -4.69 1.47
N ASP A 51 0.49 -5.19 2.60
CA ASP A 51 0.66 -4.54 3.91
C ASP A 51 2.16 -4.34 4.25
N ASP A 52 2.98 -5.36 4.04
CA ASP A 52 4.43 -5.29 4.26
C ASP A 52 5.11 -4.28 3.32
N TYR A 53 4.67 -4.20 2.06
CA TYR A 53 5.18 -3.24 1.09
C TYR A 53 4.82 -1.81 1.47
N GLU A 54 3.57 -1.54 1.84
CA GLU A 54 3.11 -0.20 2.26
C GLU A 54 3.85 0.26 3.52
N LEU A 55 4.07 -0.65 4.49
CA LEU A 55 4.88 -0.36 5.67
C LEU A 55 6.31 0.01 5.29
N ALA A 56 6.94 -0.74 4.38
CA ALA A 56 8.30 -0.43 3.94
C ALA A 56 8.39 0.94 3.24
N VAL A 57 7.40 1.29 2.41
CA VAL A 57 7.32 2.62 1.77
C VAL A 57 7.18 3.71 2.83
N GLN A 58 6.31 3.54 3.82
CA GLN A 58 6.14 4.52 4.89
C GLN A 58 7.44 4.74 5.67
N VAL A 59 8.15 3.66 6.02
CA VAL A 59 9.44 3.77 6.74
C VAL A 59 10.48 4.53 5.90
N VAL A 60 10.54 4.28 4.59
CA VAL A 60 11.45 5.02 3.70
C VAL A 60 11.09 6.50 3.63
N ASP A 61 9.80 6.84 3.56
CA ASP A 61 9.34 8.23 3.55
C ASP A 61 9.68 8.95 4.87
N GLU A 62 9.48 8.29 6.02
CA GLU A 62 9.83 8.83 7.34
C GLU A 62 11.34 9.08 7.49
N LEU A 63 12.18 8.14 7.02
CA LEU A 63 13.63 8.31 7.02
C LEU A 63 14.08 9.44 6.10
N GLY A 64 13.48 9.57 4.92
CA GLY A 64 13.76 10.65 3.99
C GLY A 64 13.45 12.03 4.58
N GLN A 65 12.32 12.15 5.28
CA GLN A 65 11.92 13.37 5.99
C GLN A 65 12.93 13.70 7.12
N ALA A 66 13.24 12.74 7.99
CA ALA A 66 14.18 12.95 9.09
C ALA A 66 15.57 13.40 8.62
N LEU A 67 16.07 12.84 7.51
CA LEU A 67 17.35 13.25 6.91
C LEU A 67 17.27 14.65 6.29
N SER A 68 16.13 15.05 5.72
CA SER A 68 15.93 16.39 5.16
C SER A 68 15.80 17.48 6.22
N GLU A 69 15.31 17.13 7.41
CA GLU A 69 15.15 18.04 8.55
C GLU A 69 16.42 18.17 9.41
N THR A 70 17.42 17.31 9.20
CA THR A 70 18.71 17.43 9.89
C THR A 70 19.49 18.61 9.30
N PRO A 71 19.73 19.70 10.05
CA PRO A 71 20.45 20.84 9.52
C PRO A 71 21.91 20.43 9.23
N ALA A 72 22.43 20.85 8.08
CA ALA A 72 23.81 20.64 7.61
C ALA A 72 24.91 21.27 8.50
N ASN A 73 24.63 21.55 9.77
CA ASN A 73 25.49 22.33 10.67
C ASN A 73 26.04 21.52 11.87
N ALA A 74 26.02 20.18 11.81
CA ALA A 74 26.61 19.35 12.87
C ALA A 74 28.14 19.15 12.74
N GLU A 75 28.80 19.66 11.68
CA GLU A 75 30.24 19.43 11.44
C GLU A 75 31.09 20.72 11.44
N MET A 76 30.76 21.71 12.28
CA MET A 76 31.63 22.88 12.50
C MET A 76 31.72 23.21 13.99
N THR A 77 32.21 22.31 14.84
CA THR A 77 32.52 22.71 16.22
C THR A 77 33.60 21.92 16.95
N GLU A 78 34.53 21.25 16.28
CA GLU A 78 35.59 20.55 17.02
C GLU A 78 36.92 20.44 16.24
N GLU A 79 37.53 21.56 15.86
CA GLU A 79 39.00 21.59 15.67
C GLU A 79 39.61 22.99 15.71
N ARG A 80 39.41 23.74 16.81
CA ARG A 80 40.33 24.81 17.22
C ARG A 80 40.35 24.92 18.75
N ALA A 81 41.23 24.15 19.37
CA ALA A 81 41.78 24.44 20.70
C ALA A 81 43.24 23.96 20.74
#